data_AF-A0A1G0VFV8-F1
#
_entry.id   AF-A0A1G0VFV8-F1
#
_cell.length_a   1.000
_cell.length_b   1.000
_cell.length_c   1.000
_cell.angle_alpha   90.00
_cell.angle_beta   90.00
_cell.angle_gamma   90.00
#
_symmetry.space_group_name_H-M   'P 1'
#
loop_
_entity.id
_entity.type
_entity.pdbx_description
1 polymer ?
#
loop_
_entity_poly.entity_id
_entity_poly.type
_entity_poly.pdbx_seq_one_letter_code
_entity_poly.pdbx_strand_id
1 'polypeptide(L)'
;MSLIKDVFSEIKALDVSPKSVKKFGLVVGGVFTLLAILLFWKDVWQSTRIIFLVGGVLLIFGGLVRANSEEMKIVYRFWMGLAFFLGWIMSRVILFILFYFILAPIGLIAKVFGKQFLSVKFKDGKQSYWIPKEKQQTDYEKMF
;
A
#
# COMPACT_ATOMS: atom_id res chain seq x y z
N MET A 1 -3.48 -15.64 10.56
CA MET A 1 -3.46 -14.19 10.88
C MET A 1 -4.76 -13.58 10.39
N SER A 2 -5.54 -12.97 11.28
CA SER A 2 -6.79 -12.31 10.91
C SER A 2 -6.47 -10.83 10.81
N LEU A 3 -6.66 -10.23 9.62
CA LEU A 3 -6.49 -8.79 9.32
C LEU A 3 -6.94 -7.91 10.47
N ILE A 4 -8.13 -8.21 10.98
CA ILE A 4 -8.77 -7.45 12.04
C ILE A 4 -7.86 -7.42 13.27
N LYS A 5 -7.28 -8.55 13.68
CA LYS A 5 -6.36 -8.62 14.82
C LYS A 5 -5.08 -7.81 14.58
N ASP A 6 -4.54 -7.84 13.37
CA ASP A 6 -3.32 -7.11 13.01
C ASP A 6 -3.58 -5.59 13.06
N VAL A 7 -4.66 -5.11 12.43
CA VAL A 7 -5.06 -3.69 12.47
C VAL A 7 -5.36 -3.22 13.90
N PHE A 8 -6.11 -4.01 14.68
CA PHE A 8 -6.37 -3.67 16.08
C PHE A 8 -5.09 -3.65 16.93
N SER A 9 -4.11 -4.50 16.63
CA SER A 9 -2.81 -4.50 17.30
C SER A 9 -1.99 -3.26 16.95
N GLU A 10 -1.98 -2.84 15.69
CA GLU A 10 -1.31 -1.62 15.24
C GLU A 10 -1.96 -0.37 15.85
N ILE A 11 -3.30 -0.29 15.85
CA ILE A 11 -4.03 0.81 16.49
C ILE A 11 -3.69 0.90 17.98
N LYS A 12 -3.54 -0.23 18.67
CA LYS A 12 -3.18 -0.27 20.09
C LYS A 12 -1.72 0.12 20.34
N ALA A 13 -0.84 -0.14 19.37
CA ALA A 13 0.57 0.25 19.40
C ALA A 13 0.81 1.71 18.94
N LEU A 14 -0.20 2.40 18.41
CA LEU A 14 -0.07 3.80 17.98
C LEU A 14 0.34 4.70 19.14
N ASP A 15 1.36 5.52 18.91
CA ASP A 15 1.69 6.61 19.81
C ASP A 15 0.63 7.72 19.71
N VAL A 16 -0.26 7.74 20.70
CA VAL A 16 -1.32 8.73 20.87
C VAL A 16 -0.82 10.00 21.54
N SER A 17 0.49 10.25 21.53
CA SER A 17 1.08 11.47 22.07
C SER A 17 0.46 12.72 21.43
N PRO A 18 0.32 13.81 22.20
CA PRO A 18 -0.31 15.03 21.69
C PRO A 18 0.48 15.69 20.57
N LYS A 19 1.78 15.38 20.42
CA LYS A 19 2.58 15.80 19.26
C LYS A 19 2.12 15.12 17.97
N SER A 20 1.82 13.83 18.01
CA SER A 20 1.33 13.06 16.86
C SER A 20 -0.07 13.51 16.44
N VAL A 21 -0.97 13.72 17.40
CA VAL A 21 -2.32 14.25 17.15
C VAL A 21 -2.29 15.66 16.55
N LYS A 22 -1.38 16.54 17.02
CA LYS A 22 -1.13 17.87 16.43
C LYS A 22 -0.74 17.78 14.97
N LYS A 23 0.26 16.95 14.65
CA LYS A 23 0.74 16.76 13.28
C LYS A 23 -0.36 16.21 12.39
N PHE A 24 -1.15 15.26 12.88
CA PHE A 24 -2.29 14.73 12.17
C PHE A 24 -3.31 15.81 11.80
N GLY A 25 -3.76 16.61 12.78
CA GLY A 25 -4.73 17.69 12.54
C GLY A 25 -4.21 18.74 11.55
N LEU A 26 -2.92 19.08 11.62
CA LEU A 26 -2.28 20.02 10.69
C LEU A 26 -2.18 19.46 9.27
N VAL A 27 -1.71 18.21 9.11
CA VAL A 27 -1.54 17.60 7.79
C VAL A 27 -2.89 17.33 7.14
N VAL A 28 -3.79 16.65 7.84
CA VAL A 28 -5.10 16.28 7.29
C VAL A 28 -5.97 17.52 7.12
N GLY A 29 -6.06 18.38 8.12
CA GLY A 29 -6.82 19.62 7.99
C GLY A 29 -6.26 20.55 6.91
N GLY A 30 -4.93 20.59 6.73
CA GLY A 30 -4.27 21.31 5.64
C GLY A 30 -4.63 20.74 4.27
N VAL A 31 -4.61 19.41 4.11
CA VAL A 31 -5.03 18.74 2.86
C VAL A 31 -6.50 19.02 2.56
N PHE A 32 -7.39 18.91 3.55
CA PHE A 32 -8.82 19.20 3.37
C PHE A 32 -9.06 20.68 2.99
N THR A 33 -8.30 21.61 3.57
CA THR A 33 -8.38 23.04 3.24
C THR A 33 -7.85 23.31 1.83
N LEU A 34 -6.73 22.69 1.45
CA LEU A 34 -6.19 22.78 0.08
C LEU A 34 -7.17 22.20 -0.95
N LEU A 35 -7.78 21.05 -0.66
CA LEU A 35 -8.83 20.47 -1.50
C LEU A 35 -10.02 21.43 -1.61
N ALA A 36 -10.45 22.05 -0.50
CA ALA A 36 -11.51 23.05 -0.52
C ALA A 36 -11.14 24.22 -1.47
N ILE A 37 -9.91 24.75 -1.39
CA ILE A 37 -9.40 25.81 -2.26
C ILE A 37 -9.35 25.36 -3.72
N LEU A 38 -8.86 24.15 -4.01
CA LEU A 38 -8.84 23.63 -5.38
C LEU A 38 -10.25 23.45 -5.96
N LEU A 39 -11.22 23.07 -5.11
CA LEU A 39 -12.63 23.05 -5.49
C LEU A 39 -13.23 24.44 -5.73
N PHE A 40 -12.57 25.56 -5.39
CA PHE A 40 -13.05 26.88 -5.84
C PHE A 40 -12.94 27.06 -7.34
N TRP A 41 -11.98 26.39 -8.00
CA TRP A 41 -11.78 26.52 -9.45
C TRP A 41 -12.73 25.67 -10.29
N LYS A 42 -13.49 24.78 -9.65
CA LYS A 42 -14.42 23.89 -10.33
C LYS A 42 -15.80 24.24 -9.77
N ASP A 43 -16.73 24.68 -10.62
CA ASP A 43 -18.12 25.00 -10.24
C ASP A 43 -18.86 23.73 -9.75
N VAL A 44 -18.49 23.28 -8.56
CA VAL A 44 -19.08 22.16 -7.83
C VAL A 44 -20.03 22.74 -6.78
N TRP A 45 -21.09 22.00 -6.44
CA TRP A 45 -22.08 22.40 -5.44
C TRP A 45 -21.47 23.13 -4.22
N GLN A 46 -21.99 24.33 -3.94
CA GLN A 46 -21.55 25.22 -2.86
C GLN A 46 -21.51 24.50 -1.49
N SER A 47 -22.43 23.57 -1.25
CA SER A 47 -22.50 22.77 -0.02
C SER A 47 -21.25 21.94 0.23
N THR A 48 -20.70 21.31 -0.82
CA THR A 48 -19.49 20.47 -0.72
C THR A 48 -18.29 21.31 -0.30
N ARG A 49 -18.14 22.49 -0.89
CA ARG A 49 -17.04 23.43 -0.60
C ARG A 49 -17.05 23.90 0.86
N ILE A 50 -18.22 24.24 1.40
CA ILE A 50 -18.35 24.71 2.79
C ILE A 50 -17.99 23.59 3.77
N ILE A 51 -18.43 22.35 3.50
CA ILE A 51 -18.14 21.20 4.36
C ILE A 51 -16.64 20.91 4.43
N PHE A 52 -15.93 20.91 3.29
CA PHE A 52 -14.48 20.66 3.27
C PHE A 52 -13.68 21.80 3.92
N LEU A 53 -14.09 23.06 3.73
CA LEU A 53 -13.42 24.21 4.33
C LEU A 53 -13.64 24.24 5.84
N VAL A 54 -14.89 24.10 6.30
CA VAL A 54 -15.23 24.08 7.73
C VAL A 54 -14.59 22.87 8.41
N GLY A 55 -14.66 21.68 7.80
CA GLY A 55 -14.00 20.47 8.30
C GLY A 55 -12.47 20.61 8.38
N GLY A 56 -11.84 21.18 7.34
CA GLY A 56 -10.40 21.42 7.32
C GLY A 56 -9.95 22.40 8.41
N VAL A 57 -10.65 23.52 8.56
CA VAL A 57 -10.36 24.53 9.59
C VAL A 57 -10.61 23.98 10.99
N LEU A 58 -11.70 23.22 11.21
CA LEU A 58 -11.99 22.57 12.49
C LEU A 58 -10.92 21.53 12.86
N LEU A 59 -10.40 20.77 11.90
CA LEU A 59 -9.33 19.80 12.14
C LEU A 59 -7.99 20.48 12.43
N ILE A 60 -7.66 21.59 11.76
CA ILE A 60 -6.47 22.40 12.06
C ILE A 60 -6.59 22.99 13.46
N PHE A 61 -7.71 23.64 13.76
CA PHE A 61 -7.94 24.32 15.04
C PHE A 61 -8.02 23.32 16.20
N GLY A 62 -8.74 22.20 16.00
CA GLY A 62 -8.81 21.08 16.93
C GLY A 62 -7.46 20.42 17.16
N GLY A 63 -6.67 20.25 16.09
CA GLY A 63 -5.30 19.77 16.17
C GLY A 63 -4.37 20.71 16.94
N LEU A 64 -4.48 22.03 16.75
CA LEU A 64 -3.57 23.01 17.37
C LEU A 64 -3.90 23.29 18.83
N VAL A 65 -5.18 23.57 19.12
CA VAL A 65 -5.67 24.06 20.41
C VAL A 65 -6.13 22.91 21.31
N ARG A 66 -6.69 21.85 20.71
CA ARG A 66 -7.39 20.78 21.43
C ARG A 66 -6.75 19.39 21.23
N ALA A 67 -5.45 19.34 20.94
CA ALA A 67 -4.71 18.09 20.75
C ALA A 67 -4.79 17.10 21.92
N ASN A 68 -4.97 17.61 23.14
CA ASN A 68 -5.04 16.81 24.36
C ASN A 68 -6.43 16.22 24.62
N SER A 69 -7.47 16.64 23.90
CA SER A 69 -8.83 16.23 24.19
C SER A 69 -9.16 14.86 23.59
N GLU A 70 -10.03 14.13 24.28
CA GLU A 70 -10.35 12.74 23.96
C GLU A 70 -11.03 12.61 22.59
N GLU A 71 -11.79 13.61 22.13
CA GLU A 71 -12.47 13.55 20.82
C GLU A 71 -11.46 13.51 19.67
N MET A 72 -10.39 14.32 19.76
CA MET A 72 -9.35 14.38 18.72
C MET A 72 -8.53 13.08 18.68
N LYS A 73 -8.29 12.45 19.84
CA LYS A 73 -7.64 11.13 19.92
C LYS A 73 -8.51 10.03 19.30
N ILE A 74 -9.83 10.06 19.52
CA ILE A 74 -10.75 9.11 18.91
C ILE A 74 -10.75 9.26 17.38
N VAL A 75 -10.88 10.50 16.88
CA VAL A 75 -10.83 10.78 15.44
C VAL A 75 -9.50 10.32 14.84
N TYR A 76 -8.37 10.60 15.49
CA TYR A 76 -7.05 10.14 15.07
C TYR A 76 -6.97 8.61 14.99
N ARG A 77 -7.43 7.89 16.02
CA ARG A 77 -7.44 6.41 16.03
C ARG A 77 -8.30 5.83 14.93
N PHE A 78 -9.51 6.38 14.70
CA PHE A 78 -10.38 5.94 13.62
C PHE A 78 -9.75 6.18 12.25
N TRP A 79 -9.18 7.37 12.03
CA TRP A 79 -8.52 7.70 10.78
C TRP A 79 -7.31 6.81 10.51
N MET A 80 -6.47 6.57 11.52
CA MET A 80 -5.33 5.67 11.40
C MET A 80 -5.77 4.22 11.16
N GLY A 81 -6.84 3.77 11.82
CA GLY A 81 -7.42 2.46 11.57
C GLY A 81 -7.91 2.29 10.12
N LEU A 82 -8.53 3.34 9.57
CA LEU A 82 -8.93 3.37 8.16
C LEU A 82 -7.71 3.35 7.24
N ALA A 83 -6.64 4.09 7.58
CA ALA A 83 -5.40 4.08 6.82
C ALA A 83 -4.74 2.68 6.80
N PHE A 84 -4.72 1.96 7.92
CA PHE A 84 -4.19 0.60 7.99
C PHE A 84 -5.04 -0.40 7.19
N PHE A 85 -6.37 -0.30 7.29
CA PHE A 85 -7.28 -1.12 6.50
C PHE A 85 -7.08 -0.88 5.00
N LEU A 86 -6.94 0.39 4.59
CA LEU A 86 -6.68 0.75 3.21
C LEU A 86 -5.30 0.24 2.76
N GLY A 87 -4.26 0.36 3.59
CA GLY A 87 -2.93 -0.18 3.31
C GLY A 87 -2.94 -1.69 3.05
N TRP A 88 -3.70 -2.44 3.85
CA TRP A 88 -3.90 -3.87 3.64
C TRP A 88 -4.59 -4.16 2.29
N ILE A 89 -5.63 -3.42 1.93
CA ILE A 89 -6.27 -3.57 0.61
C ILE A 89 -5.27 -3.25 -0.50
N MET A 90 -4.57 -2.11 -0.38
CA MET A 90 -3.64 -1.62 -1.39
C MET A 90 -2.51 -2.61 -1.66
N SER A 91 -1.95 -3.25 -0.64
CA SER A 91 -0.92 -4.28 -0.83
C SER A 91 -1.38 -5.43 -1.77
N ARG A 92 -2.64 -5.85 -1.65
CA ARG A 92 -3.24 -6.91 -2.48
C ARG A 92 -3.57 -6.40 -3.86
N VAL A 93 -4.08 -5.17 -3.96
CA VAL A 93 -4.39 -4.53 -5.23
C VAL A 93 -3.12 -4.37 -6.06
N ILE A 94 -2.02 -3.91 -5.46
CA ILE A 94 -0.72 -3.78 -6.12
C ILE A 94 -0.24 -5.15 -6.60
N LEU A 95 -0.31 -6.19 -5.77
CA LEU A 95 0.09 -7.54 -6.16
C LEU A 95 -0.80 -8.10 -7.29
N PHE A 96 -2.10 -7.85 -7.21
CA PHE A 96 -3.07 -8.25 -8.23
C PHE A 96 -2.76 -7.56 -9.56
N ILE A 97 -2.53 -6.24 -9.56
CA ILE A 97 -2.17 -5.49 -10.75
C ILE A 97 -0.85 -5.99 -11.32
N LEU A 98 0.19 -6.14 -10.50
CA LEU A 98 1.49 -6.66 -10.93
C LEU A 98 1.35 -8.04 -11.57
N PHE A 99 0.57 -8.93 -10.97
CA PHE A 99 0.42 -10.28 -11.51
C PHE A 99 -0.40 -10.28 -12.81
N TYR A 100 -1.57 -9.65 -12.83
CA TYR A 100 -2.50 -9.76 -13.96
C TYR A 100 -2.21 -8.81 -15.11
N PHE A 101 -1.65 -7.62 -14.84
CA PHE A 101 -1.37 -6.62 -15.88
C PHE A 101 0.09 -6.61 -16.34
N ILE A 102 1.01 -7.18 -15.56
CA ILE A 102 2.43 -7.21 -15.94
C ILE A 102 2.87 -8.66 -16.17
N LEU A 103 2.86 -9.52 -15.16
CA LEU A 103 3.41 -10.87 -15.27
C LEU A 103 2.60 -11.79 -16.21
N ALA A 104 1.28 -11.81 -16.08
CA ALA A 104 0.39 -12.64 -16.89
C ALA A 104 0.47 -12.32 -18.40
N PRO A 105 0.40 -11.05 -18.86
CA PRO A 105 0.54 -10.76 -20.27
C PRO A 105 1.94 -11.06 -20.78
N ILE A 106 3.00 -10.86 -19.99
CA ILE A 106 4.36 -11.28 -20.38
C ILE A 106 4.40 -12.80 -20.63
N GLY A 107 3.80 -13.60 -19.74
CA GLY A 107 3.69 -15.05 -19.90
C GLY A 107 2.86 -15.46 -21.12
N LEU A 108 1.74 -14.78 -21.38
CA LEU A 108 0.90 -15.02 -22.56
C LEU A 108 1.64 -14.67 -23.86
N ILE A 109 2.31 -13.52 -23.91
CA ILE A 109 3.13 -13.11 -25.05
C ILE A 109 4.23 -14.15 -25.28
N ALA A 110 4.99 -14.53 -24.25
CA ALA A 110 6.02 -15.56 -24.39
C ALA A 110 5.46 -16.90 -24.92
N LYS A 111 4.26 -17.28 -24.47
CA LYS A 111 3.56 -18.49 -24.97
C LYS A 111 3.17 -18.37 -26.44
N VAL A 112 2.65 -17.22 -26.88
CA VAL A 112 2.30 -16.96 -28.29
C VAL A 112 3.54 -16.96 -29.19
N PHE A 113 4.65 -16.37 -28.74
CA PHE A 113 5.94 -16.37 -29.45
C PHE A 113 6.72 -17.68 -29.31
N GLY A 114 6.14 -18.71 -28.68
CA GLY A 114 6.77 -20.03 -28.52
C GLY A 114 8.00 -20.05 -27.61
N LYS A 115 8.30 -18.97 -26.89
CA LYS A 115 9.39 -18.92 -25.90
C LYS A 115 8.96 -19.66 -24.63
N GLN A 116 9.46 -20.87 -24.45
CA GLN A 116 9.36 -21.61 -23.19
C GLN A 116 10.56 -21.28 -22.31
N PHE A 117 10.36 -20.44 -21.29
CA PHE A 117 11.39 -20.13 -20.29
C PHE A 117 11.76 -21.33 -19.41
N LEU A 118 10.83 -22.28 -19.26
CA LEU A 118 11.03 -23.52 -18.53
C LEU A 118 10.75 -24.69 -19.46
N SER A 119 11.65 -25.68 -19.50
CA SER A 119 11.46 -26.95 -20.21
C SER A 119 10.46 -27.84 -19.47
N VAL A 120 9.19 -27.43 -19.44
CA VAL A 120 8.12 -28.18 -18.74
C VAL A 120 7.60 -29.34 -19.59
N LYS A 121 7.70 -29.26 -20.92
CA LYS A 121 7.30 -30.38 -21.78
C LYS A 121 8.36 -31.47 -21.72
N PHE A 122 7.95 -32.70 -21.37
CA PHE A 122 8.73 -33.89 -21.66
C PHE A 122 8.95 -33.91 -23.17
N LYS A 123 10.20 -33.73 -23.62
CA LYS A 123 10.53 -33.93 -25.03
C LYS A 123 10.29 -35.41 -25.32
N ASP A 124 9.48 -35.71 -26.33
CA ASP A 124 9.20 -37.07 -26.79
C ASP A 124 10.53 -37.85 -26.90
N GLY A 125 10.68 -38.88 -26.06
CA GLY A 125 11.85 -39.76 -26.03
C GLY A 125 12.85 -39.57 -24.86
N LYS A 126 12.70 -38.58 -23.97
CA LYS A 126 13.57 -38.46 -22.77
C LYS A 126 12.91 -39.04 -21.51
N GLN A 127 13.60 -39.97 -20.82
CA GLN A 127 13.12 -40.55 -19.55
C GLN A 127 13.26 -39.62 -18.33
N SER A 128 14.06 -38.55 -18.44
CA SER A 128 14.33 -37.62 -17.32
C SER A 128 14.66 -36.21 -17.81
N TYR A 129 14.31 -35.21 -16.99
CA TYR A 129 14.72 -33.80 -17.16
C TYR A 129 16.16 -33.53 -16.67
N TRP A 130 16.87 -34.56 -16.20
CA TRP A 130 18.24 -34.42 -15.71
C TRP A 130 19.15 -33.80 -16.77
N ILE A 131 19.71 -32.63 -16.48
CA ILE A 131 20.72 -31.99 -17.31
C ILE A 131 22.06 -32.55 -16.83
N PRO A 132 22.76 -33.39 -17.61
CA PRO A 132 24.05 -33.92 -17.22
C PRO A 132 25.02 -32.77 -17.03
N LYS A 133 25.64 -32.72 -15.85
CA LYS A 133 26.66 -31.72 -15.53
C LYS A 133 27.90 -32.06 -16.36
N GLU A 134 28.36 -31.10 -17.15
CA GLU A 134 29.61 -31.23 -17.89
C GLU A 134 30.75 -31.35 -16.87
N LYS A 135 31.63 -32.35 -17.04
CA LYS A 135 32.80 -32.53 -16.17
C LYS A 135 33.82 -31.43 -16.47
N GLN A 136 33.56 -30.22 -15.97
CA GLN A 136 34.62 -29.23 -15.82
C GLN A 136 35.47 -29.66 -14.63
N GLN A 137 36.77 -29.82 -14.87
CA GLN A 137 37.77 -29.99 -13.82
C GLN A 137 37.74 -28.72 -12.96
N THR A 138 36.94 -28.75 -11.91
CA THR A 138 36.93 -27.70 -10.90
C THR A 138 38.08 -28.02 -9.98
N ASP A 139 39.12 -27.19 -10.03
CA ASP A 139 40.32 -27.35 -9.22
C ASP A 139 39.98 -26.95 -7.76
N TYR A 140 39.69 -27.97 -6.94
CA TYR A 140 39.24 -27.80 -5.56
C TYR A 140 40.36 -27.33 -4.62
N GLU A 141 41.63 -27.36 -5.05
CA GLU A 141 42.78 -26.90 -4.25
C GLU A 141 42.81 -25.38 -4.09
N LYS A 142 42.10 -24.62 -4.94
CA LYS A 142 42.03 -23.14 -4.87
C LYS A 142 40.93 -22.59 -3.96
N MET A 143 40.18 -23.46 -3.28
CA MET A 143 39.05 -23.07 -2.43
C MET A 143 39.38 -23.02 -0.92
N PHE A 144 40.56 -23.47 -0.52
CA PHE A 144 41.08 -23.40 0.85
C PHE A 144 42.40 -22.63 0.88
#